data_AF-A0A2D5PVF2-F1
#
_entry.id   AF-A0A2D5PVF2-F1
#
_cell.length_a   1.000
_cell.length_b   1.000
_cell.length_c   1.000
_cell.angle_alpha   90.00
_cell.angle_beta   90.00
_cell.angle_gamma   90.00
#
_symmetry.space_group_name_H-M   'P 1'
#
loop_
_entity.id
_entity.type
_entity.pdbx_description
1 polymer ?
#
loop_
_entity_poly.entity_id
_entity_poly.type
_entity_poly.pdbx_seq_one_letter_code
_entity_poly.pdbx_strand_id
1 'polypeptide(L)'
;MKTLIIIVAILSTGLMAGIFFTWTNAVKPGIGTLDDMTYMKAFQAMNRLILNPLFYIVFILPVLTISISTYMSFGSTKLYVFELFLLSTLLYVLGVFLITILGNIPLNDLLENTDLEKISLTELSDLRGKIENKWNNFNLIRTVSSFISFLLLVICLFFIKN
;
A
#
# COMPACT_ATOMS: atom_id res chain seq x y z
N MET A 1 18.43 -4.40 19.94
CA MET A 1 17.86 -5.15 18.78
C MET A 1 16.34 -4.95 18.64
N LYS A 2 15.52 -5.22 19.66
CA LYS A 2 14.04 -5.04 19.62
C LYS A 2 13.60 -3.62 19.21
N THR A 3 14.18 -2.58 19.81
CA THR A 3 13.81 -1.18 19.53
C THR A 3 14.07 -0.75 18.09
N LEU A 4 15.20 -1.18 17.51
CA LEU A 4 15.55 -0.81 16.13
C LEU A 4 14.54 -1.41 15.14
N ILE A 5 14.16 -2.68 15.30
CA ILE A 5 13.19 -3.35 14.44
C ILE A 5 11.83 -2.64 14.49
N ILE A 6 11.39 -2.21 15.68
CA ILE A 6 10.13 -1.48 15.86
C ILE A 6 10.21 -0.09 15.21
N ILE A 7 11.31 0.64 15.38
CA ILE A 7 11.51 1.95 14.72
C ILE A 7 11.44 1.78 13.20
N VAL A 8 12.14 0.78 12.66
CA VAL A 8 12.10 0.48 11.23
C VAL A 8 10.68 0.15 10.79
N ALA A 9 9.96 -0.71 11.53
CA ALA A 9 8.58 -1.06 11.23
C ALA A 9 7.66 0.18 11.17
N ILE A 10 7.76 1.08 12.16
CA ILE A 10 6.98 2.32 12.22
C ILE A 10 7.29 3.21 11.02
N LEU A 11 8.58 3.46 10.74
CA LEU A 11 8.99 4.35 9.66
C LEU A 11 8.56 3.79 8.29
N SER A 12 8.81 2.52 8.01
CA SER A 12 8.43 1.92 6.73
C SER A 12 6.92 1.84 6.56
N THR A 13 6.17 1.51 7.61
CA THR A 13 4.70 1.45 7.54
C THR A 13 4.10 2.85 7.37
N GLY A 14 4.64 3.85 8.07
CA GLY A 14 4.25 5.25 7.92
C GLY A 14 4.51 5.80 6.53
N LEU A 15 5.68 5.49 5.93
CA LEU A 15 5.97 5.85 4.53
C LEU A 15 4.95 5.24 3.58
N MET A 16 4.61 3.95 3.75
CA MET A 16 3.61 3.29 2.90
C MET A 16 2.21 3.86 3.10
N ALA A 17 1.80 4.14 4.34
CA ALA A 17 0.54 4.81 4.63
C ALA A 17 0.46 6.19 3.96
N GLY A 18 1.54 6.96 4.03
CA GLY A 18 1.68 8.25 3.34
C GLY A 18 1.57 8.14 1.82
N ILE A 19 2.23 7.15 1.21
CA ILE A 19 2.14 6.88 -0.23
C ILE A 19 0.68 6.58 -0.62
N PHE A 20 0.05 5.59 0.02
CA PHE A 20 -1.32 5.20 -0.34
C PHE A 20 -2.32 6.33 -0.11
N PHE A 21 -2.20 7.06 1.00
CA PHE A 21 -3.02 8.23 1.28
C PHE A 21 -2.85 9.30 0.20
N THR A 22 -1.61 9.64 -0.18
CA THR A 22 -1.34 10.64 -1.22
C THR A 22 -1.98 10.24 -2.55
N TRP A 23 -1.92 8.96 -2.90
CA TRP A 23 -2.54 8.45 -4.11
C TRP A 23 -4.07 8.52 -4.08
N THR A 24 -4.68 8.16 -2.95
CA THR A 24 -6.14 8.25 -2.75
C THR A 24 -6.63 9.69 -2.71
N ASN A 25 -5.89 10.58 -2.05
CA ASN A 25 -6.33 11.94 -1.72
C ASN A 25 -6.04 12.96 -2.82
N ALA A 26 -4.90 12.84 -3.51
CA ALA A 26 -4.44 13.87 -4.44
C ALA A 26 -4.12 13.32 -5.85
N VAL A 27 -3.33 12.25 -5.96
CA VAL A 27 -2.83 11.81 -7.28
C VAL A 27 -3.96 11.28 -8.16
N LYS A 28 -4.71 10.26 -7.69
CA LYS A 28 -5.79 9.66 -8.48
C LYS A 28 -6.93 10.63 -8.75
N PRO A 29 -7.44 11.41 -7.78
CA PRO A 29 -8.42 12.46 -8.06
C PRO A 29 -7.89 13.49 -9.05
N GLY A 30 -6.63 13.92 -8.90
CA GLY A 30 -6.01 14.90 -9.78
C GLY A 30 -5.98 14.44 -11.24
N ILE A 31 -5.39 13.27 -11.52
CA ILE A 31 -5.37 12.74 -12.89
C ILE A 31 -6.76 12.32 -13.37
N GLY A 32 -7.67 11.97 -12.46
CA GLY A 32 -9.05 11.59 -12.79
C GLY A 32 -9.84 12.70 -13.49
N THR A 33 -9.42 13.95 -13.34
CA THR A 33 -10.00 15.11 -14.06
C THR A 33 -9.61 15.19 -15.53
N LEU A 34 -8.63 14.40 -15.97
CA LEU A 34 -8.12 14.40 -17.34
C LEU A 34 -9.01 13.54 -18.25
N ASP A 35 -8.90 13.77 -19.56
CA ASP A 35 -9.49 12.90 -20.58
C ASP A 35 -8.86 11.49 -20.55
N ASP A 36 -9.53 10.52 -21.18
CA ASP A 36 -9.14 9.11 -21.09
C ASP A 36 -7.71 8.84 -21.59
N MET A 37 -7.29 9.49 -22.67
CA MET A 37 -5.94 9.29 -23.22
C MET A 37 -4.89 9.83 -22.25
N THR A 38 -5.08 11.05 -21.78
CA THR A 38 -4.13 11.71 -20.89
C THR A 38 -4.08 11.01 -19.53
N TYR A 39 -5.22 10.61 -18.97
CA TYR A 39 -5.28 9.82 -17.73
C TYR A 39 -4.51 8.50 -17.87
N MET A 40 -4.75 7.74 -18.95
CA MET A 40 -4.15 6.42 -19.13
C MET A 40 -2.65 6.50 -19.38
N LYS A 41 -2.18 7.47 -20.19
CA LYS A 41 -0.74 7.72 -20.39
C LYS A 41 -0.05 8.15 -19.10
N ALA A 42 -0.65 9.07 -18.34
CA ALA A 42 -0.09 9.50 -17.05
C ALA A 42 -0.02 8.33 -16.06
N PHE A 43 -1.07 7.52 -15.97
CA PHE A 43 -1.12 6.40 -15.05
C PHE A 43 -0.13 5.29 -15.43
N GLN A 44 0.02 5.00 -16.73
CA GLN A 44 1.03 4.05 -17.23
C GLN A 44 2.46 4.53 -16.91
N ALA A 45 2.76 5.82 -17.12
CA ALA A 45 4.06 6.38 -16.77
C ALA A 45 4.38 6.28 -15.27
N MET A 46 3.40 6.59 -14.40
CA MET A 46 3.56 6.47 -12.95
C MET A 46 3.74 5.00 -12.51
N ASN A 47 3.00 4.07 -13.12
CA ASN A 47 3.12 2.63 -12.85
C ASN A 47 4.52 2.11 -13.15
N ARG A 48 5.17 2.60 -14.21
CA ARG A 48 6.56 2.23 -14.53
C ARG A 48 7.56 2.79 -13.53
N LEU A 49 7.44 4.08 -13.19
CA LEU A 49 8.42 4.78 -12.35
C LEU A 49 8.37 4.36 -10.87
N ILE A 50 7.21 3.94 -10.36
CA ILE A 50 7.09 3.51 -8.97
C ILE A 50 7.80 2.18 -8.71
N LEU A 51 8.05 1.35 -9.73
CA LEU A 51 8.75 0.07 -9.63
C LEU A 51 10.27 0.27 -9.59
N ASN A 52 10.74 0.91 -8.52
CA ASN A 52 12.16 1.15 -8.26
C ASN A 52 12.60 0.43 -6.97
N PRO A 53 13.92 0.17 -6.79
CA PRO A 53 14.42 -0.58 -5.64
C PRO A 53 14.01 -0.01 -4.28
N LEU A 54 13.95 1.32 -4.15
CA LEU A 54 13.57 1.97 -2.88
C LEU A 54 12.11 1.69 -2.53
N PHE A 55 11.19 1.76 -3.50
CA PHE A 55 9.80 1.41 -3.29
C PHE A 55 9.65 -0.04 -2.86
N TYR A 56 10.31 -0.99 -3.54
CA TYR A 56 10.25 -2.40 -3.16
C TYR A 56 10.75 -2.64 -1.74
N ILE A 57 11.86 -2.00 -1.34
CA ILE A 57 12.38 -2.10 0.02
C ILE A 57 11.34 -1.59 1.02
N VAL A 58 10.83 -0.37 0.84
CA VAL A 58 9.88 0.25 1.79
C VAL A 58 8.54 -0.50 1.81
N PHE A 59 8.13 -1.13 0.71
CA PHE A 59 6.91 -1.94 0.62
C PHE A 59 7.02 -3.29 1.35
N ILE A 60 8.15 -3.98 1.22
CA ILE A 60 8.38 -5.32 1.81
C ILE A 60 8.78 -5.23 3.28
N LEU A 61 9.54 -4.19 3.66
CA LEU A 61 10.11 -4.08 5.00
C LEU A 61 9.07 -4.19 6.13
N PRO A 62 7.88 -3.55 6.07
CA PRO A 62 6.85 -3.73 7.08
C PRO A 62 6.40 -5.18 7.26
N VAL A 63 6.27 -5.96 6.16
CA VAL A 63 5.91 -7.39 6.25
C VAL A 63 6.89 -8.12 7.14
N LEU A 64 8.18 -7.89 6.95
CA LEU A 64 9.23 -8.55 7.72
C LEU A 64 9.29 -8.01 9.15
N THR A 65 9.40 -6.69 9.32
CA THR A 65 9.68 -6.09 10.63
C THR A 65 8.50 -6.15 11.59
N ILE A 66 7.26 -6.03 11.10
CA ILE A 66 6.07 -6.18 11.96
C ILE A 66 5.93 -7.65 12.35
N SER A 67 6.07 -8.60 11.42
CA SER A 67 5.98 -10.04 11.71
C SER A 67 7.04 -10.50 12.72
N ILE A 68 8.28 -10.03 12.57
CA ILE A 68 9.35 -10.29 13.54
C ILE A 68 8.99 -9.69 14.90
N SER A 69 8.44 -8.47 14.93
CA SER A 69 8.00 -7.83 16.18
C SER A 69 6.88 -8.62 16.86
N THR A 70 5.90 -9.12 16.09
CA THR A 70 4.84 -10.02 16.57
C THR A 70 5.46 -11.26 17.22
N TYR A 71 6.34 -11.96 16.52
CA TYR A 71 7.01 -13.15 17.04
C TYR A 71 7.81 -12.87 18.32
N MET A 72 8.58 -11.78 18.35
CA MET A 72 9.39 -11.39 19.52
C MET A 72 8.57 -10.95 20.74
N SER A 73 7.30 -10.59 20.52
CA SER A 73 6.34 -10.22 21.58
C SER A 73 5.51 -11.41 22.08
N PHE A 74 5.61 -12.56 21.43
CA PHE A 74 4.92 -13.78 21.85
C PHE A 74 5.36 -14.20 23.26
N GLY A 75 4.39 -14.47 24.15
CA GLY A 75 4.65 -14.78 25.56
C GLY A 75 5.08 -13.58 26.42
N SER A 76 4.93 -12.35 25.93
CA SER A 76 5.15 -11.16 26.77
C SER A 76 4.15 -11.12 27.93
N THR A 77 4.63 -10.72 29.12
CA THR A 77 3.80 -10.50 30.31
C THR A 77 2.96 -9.21 30.23
N LYS A 78 3.26 -8.33 29.26
CA LYS A 78 2.47 -7.13 28.99
C LYS A 78 1.26 -7.52 28.17
N LEU A 79 0.10 -7.58 28.83
CA LEU A 79 -1.20 -7.70 28.16
C LEU A 79 -1.25 -6.65 27.02
N TYR A 80 -1.73 -7.04 25.84
CA TYR A 80 -1.98 -6.20 24.66
C TYR A 80 -0.82 -5.95 23.68
N VAL A 81 0.46 -6.10 24.06
CA VAL A 81 1.56 -5.81 23.11
C VAL A 81 1.59 -6.79 21.95
N PHE A 82 1.38 -8.08 22.23
CA PHE A 82 1.36 -9.12 21.21
C PHE A 82 0.17 -8.94 20.26
N GLU A 83 -1.01 -8.68 20.81
CA GLU A 83 -2.25 -8.50 20.06
C GLU A 83 -2.17 -7.31 19.11
N LEU A 84 -1.60 -6.19 19.56
CA LEU A 84 -1.39 -5.01 18.74
C LEU A 84 -0.43 -5.28 17.57
N PHE A 85 0.70 -5.97 17.81
CA PHE A 85 1.59 -6.36 16.72
C PHE A 85 0.95 -7.37 15.78
N LEU A 86 0.21 -8.35 16.30
CA LEU A 86 -0.48 -9.35 15.50
C LEU A 86 -1.51 -8.68 14.58
N LEU A 87 -2.35 -7.79 15.11
CA LEU A 87 -3.33 -7.06 14.31
C LEU A 87 -2.65 -6.15 13.26
N SER A 88 -1.56 -5.48 13.64
CA SER A 88 -0.75 -4.67 12.71
C SER A 88 -0.21 -5.52 11.55
N THR A 89 0.28 -6.73 11.84
CA THR A 89 0.76 -7.69 10.85
C THR A 89 -0.37 -8.12 9.92
N LEU A 90 -1.52 -8.52 10.46
CA LEU A 90 -2.65 -8.97 9.67
C LEU A 90 -3.19 -7.86 8.75
N LEU A 91 -3.33 -6.64 9.26
CA LEU A 91 -3.77 -5.50 8.47
C LEU A 91 -2.80 -5.19 7.32
N TYR A 92 -1.49 -5.20 7.59
CA TYR A 92 -0.51 -4.92 6.55
C TYR A 92 -0.44 -6.07 5.53
N VAL A 93 -0.33 -7.32 5.98
CA VAL A 93 -0.20 -8.48 5.08
C VAL A 93 -1.47 -8.64 4.24
N LEU A 94 -2.64 -8.68 4.86
CA LEU A 94 -3.88 -8.94 4.15
C LEU A 94 -4.39 -7.71 3.40
N GLY A 95 -4.38 -6.55 4.03
CA GLY A 95 -4.97 -5.32 3.50
C GLY A 95 -4.05 -4.49 2.60
N VAL A 96 -2.72 -4.65 2.74
CA VAL A 96 -1.73 -3.94 1.90
C VAL A 96 -1.07 -4.87 0.92
N PHE A 97 -0.38 -5.88 1.41
CA PHE A 97 0.49 -6.73 0.60
C PHE A 97 -0.32 -7.61 -0.36
N LEU A 98 -1.28 -8.37 0.13
CA LEU A 98 -2.12 -9.23 -0.72
C LEU A 98 -3.01 -8.42 -1.67
N ILE A 99 -3.64 -7.33 -1.22
CA ILE A 99 -4.42 -6.45 -2.10
C ILE A 99 -3.56 -5.88 -3.23
N THR A 100 -2.29 -5.55 -2.95
CA THR A 100 -1.38 -5.08 -4.00
C THR A 100 -1.14 -6.17 -5.04
N ILE A 101 -0.80 -7.39 -4.62
CA ILE A 101 -0.44 -8.50 -5.52
C ILE A 101 -1.65 -9.03 -6.29
N LEU A 102 -2.79 -9.21 -5.63
CA LEU A 102 -3.98 -9.83 -6.22
C LEU A 102 -4.93 -8.82 -6.88
N GLY A 103 -4.78 -7.52 -6.57
CA GLY A 103 -5.68 -6.46 -7.01
C GLY A 103 -4.98 -5.43 -7.90
N ASN A 104 -4.10 -4.61 -7.31
CA ASN A 104 -3.50 -3.48 -8.03
C ASN A 104 -2.51 -3.89 -9.12
N ILE A 105 -1.64 -4.88 -8.87
CA ILE A 105 -0.65 -5.34 -9.86
C ILE A 105 -1.33 -5.86 -11.14
N PRO A 106 -2.35 -6.76 -11.09
CA PRO A 106 -3.05 -7.21 -12.29
C PRO A 106 -3.67 -6.09 -13.12
N LEU A 107 -4.19 -5.05 -12.47
CA LEU A 107 -4.74 -3.88 -13.17
C LEU A 107 -3.64 -3.00 -13.79
N ASN A 108 -2.50 -2.89 -13.12
CA ASN A 108 -1.34 -2.19 -13.65
C ASN A 108 -0.76 -2.94 -14.86
N ASP A 109 -0.66 -4.26 -14.79
CA ASP A 109 -0.15 -5.09 -15.88
C ASP A 109 -1.10 -5.07 -17.09
N LEU A 110 -2.41 -5.04 -16.86
CA LEU A 110 -3.40 -4.86 -17.94
C LEU A 110 -3.16 -3.54 -18.70
N LEU A 111 -2.93 -2.44 -17.97
CA LEU A 111 -2.61 -1.14 -18.57
C LEU A 111 -1.26 -1.17 -19.28
N GLU A 112 -0.24 -1.75 -18.65
CA GLU A 112 1.13 -1.78 -19.17
C GLU A 112 1.22 -2.56 -20.49
N ASN A 113 0.45 -3.65 -20.62
CA ASN A 113 0.40 -4.47 -21.83
C ASN A 113 -0.49 -3.91 -22.94
N THR A 114 -1.11 -2.74 -22.76
CA THR A 114 -1.94 -2.11 -23.78
C THR A 114 -1.18 -0.99 -24.51
N ASP A 115 -1.13 -1.08 -25.84
CA ASP A 115 -0.64 -0.01 -26.71
C ASP A 115 -1.75 1.03 -26.93
N LEU A 116 -1.73 2.09 -26.10
CA LEU A 116 -2.78 3.12 -26.08
C LEU A 116 -2.92 3.88 -27.40
N GLU A 117 -1.89 3.90 -28.25
CA GLU A 117 -1.93 4.62 -29.54
C GLU A 117 -2.56 3.80 -30.66
N LYS A 118 -2.77 2.50 -30.44
CA LYS A 118 -3.36 1.58 -31.42
C LYS A 118 -4.83 1.24 -31.16
N ILE A 119 -5.37 1.62 -30.01
CA ILE A 119 -6.77 1.35 -29.65
C ILE A 119 -7.68 2.51 -30.03
N SER A 120 -8.93 2.20 -30.34
CA SER A 120 -9.97 3.21 -30.61
C SER A 120 -10.35 3.98 -29.34
N LEU A 121 -11.01 5.14 -29.51
CA LEU A 121 -11.50 5.94 -28.38
C LEU A 121 -12.50 5.18 -27.50
N THR A 122 -13.33 4.31 -28.09
CA THR A 122 -14.28 3.48 -27.34
C THR A 122 -13.56 2.45 -26.48
N GLU A 123 -12.58 1.74 -27.05
CA GLU A 123 -11.78 0.76 -26.32
C GLU A 123 -10.98 1.39 -25.18
N LEU A 124 -10.47 2.61 -25.39
CA LEU A 124 -9.78 3.40 -24.39
C LEU A 124 -10.68 3.75 -23.20
N SER A 125 -11.91 4.20 -23.48
CA SER A 125 -12.91 4.52 -22.46
C SER A 125 -13.33 3.27 -21.67
N ASP A 126 -13.55 2.15 -22.37
CA ASP A 126 -13.86 0.86 -21.74
C ASP A 126 -12.71 0.36 -20.84
N LEU A 127 -11.46 0.51 -21.30
CA LEU A 127 -10.27 0.14 -20.54
C LEU A 127 -10.15 0.98 -19.26
N ARG A 128 -10.34 2.30 -19.36
CA ARG A 128 -10.36 3.19 -18.19
C ARG A 128 -11.45 2.77 -17.20
N GLY A 129 -12.66 2.51 -17.69
CA GLY A 129 -13.80 2.07 -16.87
C GLY A 129 -13.54 0.76 -16.10
N LYS A 130 -12.80 -0.18 -16.70
CA LYS A 130 -12.39 -1.44 -16.05
C LYS A 130 -11.33 -1.25 -14.96
N ILE A 131 -10.49 -0.22 -15.08
CA ILE A 131 -9.32 -0.04 -14.23
C ILE A 131 -9.58 0.97 -13.11
N GLU A 132 -10.03 2.18 -13.41
CA GLU A 132 -9.97 3.32 -12.51
C GLU A 132 -10.65 3.07 -11.17
N ASN A 133 -11.95 2.77 -11.19
CA ASN A 133 -12.72 2.59 -9.96
C ASN A 133 -12.23 1.39 -9.15
N LYS A 134 -11.91 0.27 -9.81
CA LYS A 134 -11.43 -0.93 -9.14
C LYS A 134 -10.07 -0.70 -8.49
N TRP A 135 -9.16 -0.03 -9.20
CA TRP A 135 -7.84 0.32 -8.69
C TRP A 135 -7.94 1.28 -7.51
N ASN A 136 -8.79 2.30 -7.60
CA ASN A 136 -9.02 3.29 -6.54
C ASN A 136 -9.59 2.62 -5.28
N ASN A 137 -10.56 1.71 -5.43
CA ASN A 137 -11.12 0.95 -4.30
C ASN A 137 -10.07 0.08 -3.61
N PHE A 138 -9.23 -0.62 -4.38
CA PHE A 138 -8.12 -1.37 -3.79
C PHE A 138 -7.12 -0.44 -3.08
N ASN A 139 -6.79 0.72 -3.67
CA ASN A 139 -5.89 1.68 -3.02
C ASN A 139 -6.48 2.27 -1.74
N LEU A 140 -7.80 2.48 -1.67
CA LEU A 140 -8.48 2.91 -0.46
C LEU A 140 -8.36 1.86 0.65
N ILE A 141 -8.55 0.57 0.33
CA ILE A 141 -8.33 -0.53 1.30
C ILE A 141 -6.88 -0.48 1.82
N ARG A 142 -5.89 -0.38 0.92
CA ARG A 142 -4.48 -0.27 1.31
C ARG A 142 -4.21 0.96 2.18
N THR A 143 -4.86 2.09 1.89
CA THR A 143 -4.76 3.32 2.66
C THR A 143 -5.25 3.11 4.10
N VAL A 144 -6.47 2.60 4.26
CA VAL A 144 -7.06 2.36 5.59
C VAL A 144 -6.27 1.31 6.37
N SER A 145 -5.94 0.18 5.74
CA SER A 145 -5.20 -0.90 6.39
C SER A 145 -3.80 -0.48 6.82
N SER A 146 -3.04 0.22 5.97
CA SER A 146 -1.71 0.73 6.33
C SER A 146 -1.77 1.82 7.40
N PHE A 147 -2.77 2.71 7.35
CA PHE A 147 -2.94 3.76 8.35
C PHE A 147 -3.26 3.18 9.73
N ILE A 148 -4.20 2.23 9.82
CA ILE A 148 -4.53 1.57 11.08
C ILE A 148 -3.32 0.75 11.58
N SER A 149 -2.64 0.01 10.71
CA SER A 149 -1.41 -0.71 11.07
C SER A 149 -0.35 0.24 11.64
N PHE A 150 -0.11 1.38 10.98
CA PHE A 150 0.80 2.42 11.47
C PHE A 150 0.38 2.97 12.84
N LEU A 151 -0.91 3.30 13.02
CA LEU A 151 -1.45 3.80 14.28
C LEU A 151 -1.24 2.80 15.42
N LEU A 152 -1.52 1.51 15.19
CA LEU A 152 -1.32 0.45 16.18
C LEU A 152 0.16 0.32 16.58
N LEU A 153 1.09 0.44 15.62
CA LEU A 153 2.52 0.43 15.92
C LEU A 153 2.97 1.64 16.75
N VAL A 154 2.39 2.82 16.51
CA VAL A 154 2.64 4.02 17.34
C VAL A 154 2.07 3.81 18.75
N ILE A 155 0.86 3.26 18.87
CA ILE A 155 0.23 2.92 20.15
C ILE A 155 1.10 1.93 20.94
N CYS A 156 1.66 0.91 20.28
CA CYS A 156 2.59 -0.05 20.90
C CYS A 156 3.76 0.62 21.64
N LEU A 157 4.26 1.76 21.17
CA LEU A 157 5.40 2.44 21.83
C LEU A 157 5.07 2.87 23.27
N PHE A 158 3.81 3.20 23.57
CA PHE A 158 3.39 3.60 24.90
C PHE A 158 3.33 2.42 25.89
N PHE A 159 3.10 1.21 25.39
CA PHE A 159 3.02 -0.01 26.21
C PHE A 159 4.36 -0.74 26.33
N ILE A 160 5.28 -0.56 25.38
CA ILE A 160 6.61 -1.20 25.45
C ILE A 160 7.51 -0.51 26.48
N LYS A 161 7.37 0.81 26.67
CA LYS A 161 8.19 1.59 27.62
C LYS A 161 7.75 1.51 29.10
N ASN A 162 6.48 1.22 29.36
CA ASN A 162 5.91 1.05 30.71
C ASN A 162 5.87 -0.42 31.07
#